data_AF-A0AAU3FVK7-F1
#
_entry.id   AF-A0AAU3FVK7-F1
#
_cell.length_a   1.000
_cell.length_b   1.000
_cell.length_c   1.000
_cell.angle_alpha   90.00
_cell.angle_beta   90.00
_cell.angle_gamma   90.00
#
_symmetry.space_group_name_H-M   'P 1'
#
loop_
_entity.id
_entity.type
_entity.pdbx_description
1 polymer ?
#
loop_
_entity_poly.entity_id
_entity_poly.type
_entity_poly.pdbx_seq_one_letter_code
_entity_poly.pdbx_strand_id
1 'polypeptide(L)'
;MKRRPDEREPLAPGVLTALLLIAFVGGAVWLEAKARQHGKASRAGEARAEAALAQRAREYADAVLATGATAPTDDRVLAIADEMGVEVREIHRTPDLSVVLHDAQGHGPGPLPAVVTRCHRITFRYPAVATPAAQVELLPTCPTVTAIPTPSRSGS
;
A
#
# COMPACT_ATOMS: atom_id res chain seq x y z
N MET A 1 -45.85 -57.46 -10.25
CA MET A 1 -46.24 -56.19 -9.59
C MET A 1 -45.50 -55.04 -10.27
N LYS A 2 -46.24 -54.13 -10.90
CA LYS A 2 -45.75 -53.06 -11.79
C LYS A 2 -45.40 -51.83 -10.94
N ARG A 3 -44.15 -51.35 -10.97
CA ARG A 3 -43.75 -50.06 -10.36
C ARG A 3 -44.57 -48.94 -11.00
N ARG A 4 -45.31 -48.15 -10.22
CA ARG A 4 -45.88 -46.89 -10.71
C ARG A 4 -44.75 -45.86 -10.79
N PRO A 5 -44.61 -45.13 -11.90
CA PRO A 5 -43.69 -44.00 -11.98
C PRO A 5 -44.22 -42.87 -11.10
N ASP A 6 -43.30 -42.24 -10.36
CA ASP A 6 -43.41 -40.94 -9.70
C ASP A 6 -44.48 -40.02 -10.30
N GLU A 7 -45.62 -39.87 -9.62
CA GLU A 7 -46.50 -38.71 -9.78
C GLU A 7 -45.83 -37.53 -9.09
N ARG A 8 -44.90 -36.87 -9.79
CA ARG A 8 -44.52 -35.49 -9.45
C ARG A 8 -45.69 -34.60 -9.85
N GLU A 9 -46.62 -34.36 -8.93
CA GLU A 9 -47.62 -33.30 -9.11
C GLU A 9 -46.89 -32.01 -9.53
N PRO A 10 -47.28 -31.38 -10.66
CA PRO A 10 -46.66 -30.14 -11.07
C PRO A 10 -46.96 -29.10 -9.98
N LEU A 11 -45.91 -28.59 -9.33
CA LEU A 11 -46.03 -27.56 -8.32
C LEU A 11 -47.00 -26.48 -8.80
N ALA A 12 -48.03 -26.19 -8.00
CA ALA A 12 -48.99 -25.15 -8.33
C ALA A 12 -48.22 -23.86 -8.67
N PRO A 13 -48.62 -23.12 -9.74
CA PRO A 13 -47.87 -21.96 -10.23
C PRO A 13 -47.52 -20.93 -9.14
N GLY A 14 -48.39 -20.80 -8.13
CA GLY A 14 -48.17 -19.95 -6.96
C GLY A 14 -46.99 -20.40 -6.07
N VAL A 15 -46.83 -21.72 -5.87
CA VAL A 15 -45.71 -22.27 -5.08
C VAL A 15 -44.39 -22.11 -5.83
N LEU A 16 -44.40 -22.33 -7.15
CA LEU A 16 -43.21 -22.09 -7.99
C LEU A 16 -42.80 -20.61 -7.93
N THR A 17 -43.76 -19.70 -8.05
CA THR A 17 -43.50 -18.24 -7.98
C THR A 17 -42.97 -17.84 -6.60
N ALA A 18 -43.56 -18.37 -5.53
CA ALA A 18 -43.09 -18.11 -4.17
C ALA A 18 -41.66 -18.62 -3.94
N LEU A 19 -41.32 -19.82 -4.43
CA LEU A 19 -39.97 -20.36 -4.34
C LEU A 19 -38.96 -19.53 -5.14
N LEU A 20 -39.35 -19.05 -6.34
CA LEU A 20 -38.51 -18.16 -7.14
C LEU A 20 -38.25 -16.83 -6.43
N LEU A 21 -39.26 -16.25 -5.79
CA LEU A 21 -39.11 -15.02 -5.01
C LEU A 21 -38.17 -15.24 -3.81
N ILE A 22 -38.32 -16.35 -3.08
CA ILE A 22 -37.43 -16.68 -1.95
C ILE A 22 -35.99 -16.89 -2.44
N ALA A 23 -35.80 -17.62 -3.54
CA ALA A 23 -34.49 -17.84 -4.13
C ALA A 23 -33.85 -16.52 -4.60
N PHE A 24 -34.63 -15.64 -5.22
CA PHE A 24 -34.16 -14.33 -5.67
C PHE A 24 -33.74 -13.43 -4.50
N VAL A 25 -34.58 -13.32 -3.47
CA VAL A 25 -34.26 -12.54 -2.26
C VAL A 25 -33.05 -13.13 -1.53
N GLY A 26 -33.01 -14.45 -1.36
CA GLY A 26 -31.86 -15.13 -0.75
C GLY A 26 -30.56 -14.91 -1.53
N GLY A 27 -30.63 -14.98 -2.86
CA GLY A 27 -29.49 -14.68 -3.74
C GLY A 27 -29.01 -13.24 -3.62
N ALA A 28 -29.92 -12.27 -3.60
CA ALA A 28 -29.58 -10.85 -3.42
C ALA A 28 -28.90 -10.58 -2.08
N VAL A 29 -29.44 -11.10 -0.98
CA VAL A 29 -28.86 -10.95 0.37
C VAL A 29 -27.47 -11.58 0.45
N TRP A 30 -27.28 -12.75 -0.14
CA TRP A 30 -25.98 -13.41 -0.17
C TRP A 30 -24.93 -12.63 -0.99
N LEU A 31 -25.32 -12.07 -2.14
CA LEU A 31 -24.45 -11.23 -2.96
C LEU A 31 -24.04 -9.96 -2.21
N GLU A 32 -24.98 -9.28 -1.53
CA GLU A 32 -24.66 -8.13 -0.69
C GLU A 32 -23.69 -8.48 0.44
N ALA A 33 -23.92 -9.60 1.13
CA ALA A 33 -23.04 -10.06 2.21
C ALA A 33 -21.61 -10.29 1.71
N LYS A 34 -21.46 -10.96 0.55
CA LYS A 34 -20.15 -11.14 -0.09
C LYS A 34 -19.53 -9.81 -0.52
N ALA A 35 -20.29 -8.92 -1.14
CA ALA A 35 -19.79 -7.61 -1.55
C ALA A 35 -19.26 -6.80 -0.34
N ARG A 36 -19.97 -6.82 0.79
CA ARG A 36 -19.53 -6.18 2.04
C ARG A 36 -18.27 -6.84 2.62
N GLN A 37 -18.17 -8.17 2.58
CA GLN A 37 -16.97 -8.89 3.03
C GLN A 37 -15.76 -8.55 2.17
N HIS A 38 -15.90 -8.55 0.84
CA HIS A 38 -14.83 -8.15 -0.07
C HIS A 38 -14.44 -6.68 0.13
N GLY A 39 -15.41 -5.77 0.31
CA GLY A 39 -15.14 -4.36 0.60
C GLY A 39 -14.35 -4.16 1.89
N LYS A 40 -14.70 -4.87 2.97
CA LYS A 40 -13.95 -4.82 4.24
C LYS A 40 -12.54 -5.40 4.09
N ALA A 41 -12.39 -6.53 3.40
CA ALA A 41 -11.10 -7.14 3.16
C ALA A 41 -10.19 -6.25 2.30
N SER A 42 -10.76 -5.57 1.30
CA SER A 42 -10.05 -4.61 0.45
C SER A 42 -9.51 -3.44 1.26
N ARG A 43 -10.37 -2.78 2.06
CA ARG A 43 -9.95 -1.66 2.93
C ARG A 43 -8.90 -2.08 3.96
N ALA A 44 -9.04 -3.27 4.54
CA ALA A 44 -8.04 -3.81 5.46
C ALA A 44 -6.72 -4.11 4.73
N GLY A 45 -6.77 -4.55 3.47
CA GLY A 45 -5.59 -4.74 2.63
C GLY A 45 -4.89 -3.42 2.32
N GLU A 46 -5.66 -2.41 1.93
CA GLU A 46 -5.18 -1.05 1.65
C GLU A 46 -4.49 -0.44 2.89
N ALA A 47 -5.16 -0.47 4.05
CA ALA A 47 -4.60 0.06 5.30
C ALA A 47 -3.31 -0.68 5.73
N ARG A 48 -3.21 -1.99 5.50
CA ARG A 48 -1.98 -2.74 5.74
C ARG A 48 -0.86 -2.34 4.77
N ALA A 49 -1.19 -2.12 3.51
CA ALA A 49 -0.22 -1.62 2.53
C ALA A 49 0.28 -0.23 2.89
N GLU A 50 -0.61 0.67 3.31
CA GLU A 50 -0.23 2.00 3.82
C GLU A 50 0.68 1.90 5.04
N ALA A 51 0.36 1.03 6.01
CA ALA A 51 1.19 0.82 7.18
C ALA A 51 2.59 0.27 6.81
N ALA A 52 2.67 -0.62 5.82
CA ALA A 52 3.94 -1.14 5.31
C ALA A 52 4.79 -0.05 4.65
N LEU A 53 4.18 0.85 3.87
CA LEU A 53 4.88 1.99 3.27
C LEU A 53 5.41 2.96 4.33
N ALA A 54 4.59 3.27 5.35
CA ALA A 54 5.02 4.10 6.47
C ALA A 54 6.16 3.47 7.27
N GLN A 55 6.13 2.14 7.43
CA GLN A 55 7.19 1.39 8.09
C GLN A 55 8.50 1.41 7.29
N ARG A 56 8.46 1.19 5.98
CA ARG A 56 9.66 1.31 5.12
C ARG A 56 10.29 2.70 5.15
N ALA A 57 9.48 3.75 5.18
CA ALA A 57 9.99 5.12 5.30
C ALA A 57 10.76 5.33 6.61
N ARG A 58 10.32 4.69 7.72
CA ARG A 58 11.05 4.70 8.99
C ARG A 58 12.33 3.87 8.92
N GLU A 59 12.28 2.69 8.34
CA GLU A 59 13.47 1.83 8.14
C GLU A 59 14.53 2.53 7.30
N TYR A 60 14.12 3.26 6.27
CA TYR A 60 15.02 4.11 5.48
C TYR A 60 15.65 5.20 6.33
N ALA A 61 14.85 5.90 7.12
CA ALA A 61 15.35 6.93 8.03
C ALA A 61 16.39 6.35 9.01
N ASP A 62 16.07 5.20 9.62
CA ASP A 62 16.97 4.50 10.53
C ASP A 62 18.27 4.05 9.83
N ALA A 63 18.19 3.55 8.60
CA ALA A 63 19.35 3.18 7.80
C ALA A 63 20.26 4.37 7.48
N VAL A 64 19.68 5.53 7.15
CA VAL A 64 20.44 6.77 6.92
C VAL A 64 21.09 7.24 8.22
N LEU A 65 20.38 7.22 9.36
CA LEU A 65 20.95 7.57 10.66
C LEU A 65 22.05 6.60 11.11
N ALA A 66 21.90 5.30 10.82
CA ALA A 66 22.87 4.26 11.15
C ALA A 66 24.21 4.41 10.44
N THR A 67 24.30 5.24 9.39
CA THR A 67 25.60 5.60 8.78
C THR A 67 26.53 6.33 9.75
N GLY A 68 26.00 6.90 10.84
CA GLY A 68 26.77 7.64 11.83
C GLY A 68 27.30 8.99 11.33
N ALA A 69 27.01 9.36 10.08
CA ALA A 69 27.37 10.65 9.53
C ALA A 69 26.42 11.73 10.07
N THR A 70 26.98 12.80 10.62
CA THR A 70 26.23 14.00 11.02
C THR A 70 25.65 14.77 9.83
N ALA A 71 26.06 14.44 8.60
CA ALA A 71 25.46 14.92 7.37
C ALA A 71 25.80 13.93 6.23
N PRO A 72 24.99 12.89 6.00
CA PRO A 72 25.23 11.94 4.91
C PRO A 72 25.18 12.65 3.56
N THR A 73 25.98 12.20 2.60
CA THR A 73 26.04 12.75 1.23
C THR A 73 24.82 12.33 0.42
N ASP A 74 24.49 13.07 -0.65
CA ASP A 74 23.36 12.73 -1.54
C ASP A 74 23.56 11.33 -2.15
N ASP A 75 24.78 11.02 -2.57
CA ASP A 75 25.12 9.70 -3.10
C ASP A 75 24.86 8.58 -2.08
N ARG A 76 25.15 8.81 -0.79
CA ARG A 76 24.88 7.78 0.23
C ARG A 76 23.39 7.61 0.50
N VAL A 77 22.66 8.72 0.55
CA VAL A 77 21.19 8.76 0.69
C VAL A 77 20.52 8.02 -0.47
N LEU A 78 21.00 8.22 -1.70
CA LEU A 78 20.54 7.53 -2.90
C LEU A 78 20.93 6.06 -2.92
N ALA A 79 22.15 5.71 -2.51
CA ALA A 79 22.59 4.31 -2.42
C ALA A 79 21.72 3.50 -1.46
N ILE A 80 21.37 4.05 -0.29
CA ILE A 80 20.46 3.39 0.66
C ILE A 80 19.07 3.21 0.05
N ALA A 81 18.59 4.19 -0.73
CA ALA A 81 17.30 4.10 -1.39
C ALA A 81 17.27 2.97 -2.43
N ASP A 82 18.33 2.85 -3.23
CA ASP A 82 18.52 1.78 -4.22
C ASP A 82 18.61 0.40 -3.55
N GLU A 83 19.41 0.27 -2.48
CA GLU A 83 19.52 -0.96 -1.66
C GLU A 83 18.15 -1.41 -1.12
N MET A 84 17.27 -0.46 -0.77
CA MET A 84 15.94 -0.72 -0.25
C MET A 84 14.85 -0.81 -1.33
N GLY A 85 15.19 -0.55 -2.60
CA GLY A 85 14.23 -0.54 -3.71
C GLY A 85 13.18 0.57 -3.60
N VAL A 86 13.50 1.69 -2.95
CA VAL A 86 12.61 2.87 -2.83
C VAL A 86 13.10 4.01 -3.70
N GLU A 87 12.18 4.82 -4.21
CA GLU A 87 12.53 5.93 -5.09
C GLU A 87 12.67 7.24 -4.30
N VAL A 88 13.80 7.93 -4.42
CA VAL A 88 13.92 9.31 -3.94
C VAL A 88 13.38 10.24 -5.01
N ARG A 89 12.49 11.17 -4.66
CA ARG A 89 11.92 12.19 -5.55
C ARG A 89 12.60 13.55 -5.41
N GLU A 90 12.99 13.90 -4.19
CA GLU A 90 13.61 15.19 -3.87
C GLU A 90 14.61 15.05 -2.73
N ILE A 91 15.68 15.83 -2.79
CA ILE A 91 16.63 16.04 -1.68
C ILE A 91 16.79 17.54 -1.48
N HIS A 92 16.62 18.00 -0.24
CA HIS A 92 16.78 19.39 0.16
C HIS A 92 17.76 19.49 1.33
N ARG A 93 18.62 20.50 1.36
CA ARG A 93 19.73 20.61 2.33
C ARG A 93 19.76 21.90 3.16
N THR A 94 18.63 22.58 3.32
CA THR A 94 18.62 23.88 4.01
C THR A 94 17.35 24.06 4.84
N PRO A 95 17.44 24.34 6.16
CA PRO A 95 18.61 24.25 7.05
C PRO A 95 18.97 22.80 7.42
N ASP A 96 18.03 21.87 7.29
CA ASP A 96 18.15 20.45 7.60
C ASP A 96 18.12 19.62 6.31
N LEU A 97 18.63 18.38 6.38
CA LEU A 97 18.48 17.43 5.28
C LEU A 97 17.04 16.92 5.25
N SER A 98 16.35 17.10 4.12
CA SER A 98 14.99 16.58 3.88
C SER A 98 15.00 15.74 2.61
N VAL A 99 14.50 14.52 2.71
CA VAL A 99 14.40 13.57 1.60
C VAL A 99 12.93 13.23 1.38
N VAL A 100 12.46 13.29 0.14
CA VAL A 100 11.11 12.81 -0.21
C VAL A 100 11.24 11.45 -0.85
N LEU A 101 10.73 10.42 -0.19
CA LEU A 101 10.61 9.06 -0.72
C LEU A 101 9.27 8.86 -1.41
N HIS A 102 9.28 8.10 -2.49
CA HIS A 102 8.13 7.55 -3.17
C HIS A 102 8.23 6.03 -3.16
N ASP A 103 7.17 5.36 -2.71
CA ASP A 103 7.12 3.91 -2.67
C ASP A 103 5.70 3.39 -2.96
N ALA A 104 5.64 2.15 -3.43
CA ALA A 104 4.44 1.49 -3.91
C ALA A 104 4.31 0.10 -3.27
N GLN A 105 3.11 -0.22 -2.79
CA GLN A 105 2.82 -1.50 -2.16
C GLN A 105 1.53 -2.12 -2.72
N GLY A 106 1.67 -3.34 -3.24
CA GLY A 106 0.53 -4.13 -3.70
C GLY A 106 -0.32 -4.65 -2.54
N HIS A 107 -1.64 -4.72 -2.75
CA HIS A 107 -2.60 -5.32 -1.84
C HIS A 107 -3.75 -6.01 -2.59
N GLY A 108 -4.41 -6.92 -1.87
CA GLY A 108 -5.54 -7.69 -2.39
C GLY A 108 -5.12 -9.04 -3.01
N PRO A 109 -6.04 -10.01 -3.06
CA PRO A 109 -5.78 -11.32 -3.65
C PRO A 109 -5.93 -11.26 -5.18
N GLY A 110 -4.91 -11.65 -5.93
CA GLY A 110 -5.01 -11.82 -7.38
C GLY A 110 -3.68 -11.70 -8.12
N PRO A 111 -3.68 -12.01 -9.44
CA PRO A 111 -2.50 -11.88 -10.28
C PRO A 111 -2.13 -10.41 -10.58
N LEU A 112 -3.09 -9.49 -10.41
CA LEU A 112 -2.90 -8.04 -10.54
C LEU A 112 -3.38 -7.38 -9.24
N PRO A 113 -2.53 -7.33 -8.20
CA PRO A 113 -2.88 -6.66 -6.95
C PRO A 113 -3.12 -5.17 -7.19
N ALA A 114 -4.05 -4.58 -6.45
CA ALA A 114 -4.20 -3.14 -6.42
C ALA A 114 -2.95 -2.53 -5.76
N VAL A 115 -2.51 -1.36 -6.21
CA VAL A 115 -1.28 -0.73 -5.71
C VAL A 115 -1.64 0.53 -4.93
N VAL A 116 -1.11 0.65 -3.72
CA VAL A 116 -1.10 1.91 -2.98
C VAL A 116 0.25 2.57 -3.20
N THR A 117 0.25 3.84 -3.57
CA THR A 117 1.46 4.67 -3.69
C THR A 117 1.41 5.79 -2.67
N ARG A 118 2.50 6.03 -1.95
CA ARG A 118 2.62 7.13 -0.98
C ARG A 118 3.96 7.82 -1.11
N CYS A 119 3.98 9.10 -0.76
CA CYS A 119 5.21 9.85 -0.57
C CYS A 119 5.41 10.24 0.88
N HIS A 120 6.63 10.05 1.38
CA HIS A 120 7.00 10.42 2.73
C HIS A 120 8.13 11.43 2.68
N ARG A 121 7.99 12.54 3.41
CA ARG A 121 9.08 13.47 3.68
C ARG A 121 9.78 13.02 4.95
N ILE A 122 11.10 12.88 4.87
CA ILE A 122 11.95 12.50 5.97
C ILE A 122 12.91 13.65 6.23
N THR A 123 12.73 14.32 7.36
CA THR A 123 13.58 15.44 7.78
C THR A 123 14.55 14.96 8.84
N PHE A 124 15.84 15.00 8.53
CA PHE A 124 16.91 14.60 9.43
C PHE A 124 17.46 15.81 10.17
N ARG A 125 17.53 15.71 11.50
CA ARG A 125 18.09 16.72 12.38
C ARG A 125 19.34 16.17 13.04
N TYR A 126 20.41 16.95 12.95
CA TYR A 126 21.73 16.61 13.48
C TYR A 126 22.15 17.64 14.54
N PRO A 127 21.56 17.58 15.74
CA PRO A 127 21.92 18.49 16.82
C PRO A 127 23.37 18.25 17.29
N ALA A 128 24.11 19.33 17.59
CA ALA A 128 25.52 19.25 17.98
C ALA A 128 25.78 18.51 19.31
N VAL A 129 24.75 18.37 20.16
CA VAL A 129 24.88 17.84 21.54
C VAL A 129 23.87 16.72 21.83
N ALA A 130 23.20 16.18 20.81
CA ALA A 130 22.20 15.13 20.98
C ALA A 130 22.27 14.09 19.85
N THR A 131 21.58 12.97 20.06
CA THR A 131 21.50 11.89 19.06
C THR A 131 20.78 12.40 17.80
N PRO A 132 21.31 12.11 16.60
CA PRO A 132 20.62 12.35 15.34
C PRO A 132 19.21 11.78 15.36
N ALA A 133 18.25 12.52 14.82
CA ALA A 133 16.86 12.12 14.77
C ALA A 133 16.27 12.37 13.38
N ALA A 134 15.29 11.54 13.00
CA ALA A 134 14.55 11.72 11.77
C ALA A 134 13.06 11.86 12.06
N GLN A 135 12.41 12.79 11.36
CA GLN A 135 10.97 12.98 11.38
C GLN A 135 10.39 12.51 10.05
N VAL A 136 9.50 11.52 10.10
CA VAL A 136 8.80 11.00 8.93
C VAL A 136 7.39 11.59 8.87
N GLU A 137 7.07 12.26 7.77
CA GLU A 137 5.78 12.89 7.51
C GLU A 137 5.18 12.32 6.21
N LEU A 138 3.89 11.98 6.24
CA LEU A 138 3.14 11.60 5.05
C LEU A 138 2.78 12.84 4.23
N LEU A 139 3.15 12.86 2.95
CA LEU A 139 2.75 13.94 2.05
C LEU A 139 1.38 13.64 1.41
N PRO A 140 0.46 14.62 1.35
CA PRO A 140 -0.85 14.45 0.70
C PRO A 140 -0.72 14.30 -0.82
N THR A 141 0.32 14.88 -1.40
CA THR A 141 0.66 14.78 -2.81
C THR A 141 2.15 14.47 -2.97
N CYS A 142 2.47 13.58 -3.91
CA CYS A 142 3.85 13.35 -4.31
C CYS A 142 4.33 14.54 -5.14
N PRO A 143 5.50 15.12 -4.85
CA PRO A 143 6.09 16.11 -5.74
C PRO A 143 6.38 15.48 -7.10
N THR A 144 6.30 16.32 -8.14
CA THR A 144 6.78 15.95 -9.48
C THR A 144 8.27 15.63 -9.39
N VAL A 145 8.74 14.66 -10.17
CA VAL A 145 10.18 14.33 -10.23
C VAL A 145 10.95 15.59 -10.60
N THR A 146 11.63 16.18 -9.62
CA THR A 146 12.61 17.23 -9.86
C THR A 146 13.92 16.51 -10.13
N ALA A 147 14.63 16.88 -11.20
CA ALA A 147 15.86 16.19 -11.61
C ALA A 147 16.85 16.11 -10.44
N ILE A 148 16.97 14.93 -9.83
CA ILE A 148 17.98 14.64 -8.83
C ILE A 148 19.32 14.61 -9.58
N PRO A 149 20.36 15.33 -9.13
CA PRO A 149 21.66 15.26 -9.79
C PRO A 149 22.12 13.80 -9.82
N THR A 150 22.31 13.28 -11.02
CA THR A 150 22.81 11.92 -11.24
C THR A 150 24.16 11.78 -10.55
N PRO A 151 24.41 10.70 -9.78
CA PRO A 151 25.73 10.49 -9.17
C PRO A 151 26.79 10.53 -10.26
N SER A 152 27.78 11.41 -10.08
CA SER A 152 28.96 11.45 -10.95
C SER A 152 29.75 10.18 -10.70
N ARG A 153 29.56 9.18 -11.57
CA ARG A 153 30.40 7.99 -11.61
C ARG A 153 31.78 8.39 -12.12
N SER A 154 32.65 8.87 -11.23
CA SER A 154 34.07 9.04 -11.54
C SER A 154 34.80 7.71 -11.30
N GLY A 155 35.29 7.14 -12.41
CA GLY A 155 36.45 6.27 -12.55
C GLY A 155 36.74 5.16 -11.52
N SER A 156 36.71 3.93 -12.00
CA SER A 156 37.79 2.95 -11.78
C SER A 156 37.95 2.12 -13.04
#